data_AF-A0A1J4WSE2-F1
#
_entry.id   AF-A0A1J4WSE2-F1
#
_cell.length_a   1.000
_cell.length_b   1.000
_cell.length_c   1.000
_cell.angle_alpha   90.00
_cell.angle_beta   90.00
_cell.angle_gamma   90.00
#
_symmetry.space_group_name_H-M   'P 1'
#
loop_
_entity.id
_entity.type
_entity.pdbx_description
1 polymer ?
#
loop_
_entity_poly.entity_id
_entity_poly.type
_entity_poly.pdbx_seq_one_letter_code
_entity_poly.pdbx_strand_id
1 'polypeptide(L)'
;MNGVNNVELLTTIMQYFIGVLLALLPALIWGYVFYKKSAADRKTAFLSFFAGLFSVAPILLYQEIWSHKLKIGSLSLQHINIFRHIEKLTQNPSWENFLFFVAVSVLVALGIYLFAAIATFIIGILSGETKLRVFERTLARSLEEPLLFISLGVFVGLLAYFFNLSLERAIWYYLMVGAMEEFSKHLVVRFMDDGKYRGVDDVILYSIMVALGFAFLENIIYFIDRIWLSACSFQEIQAKECLLNPKTGQYIHQVGILLFPFVFRSLFSTLAHVCFSGVFGYFYGLAYFATQELKQAQEKSRGYFLVRGIAKIFNLKGHALFHQQQIILGVFVAIVLHMIFDVILEWNAVYLIVPYLVAGYLLLGYLLKKKRHQVEAGEITERRTTGITFGRILQNIEILKRFEKRLESRIQAGIQADAERNLPRKATVLEKFEQDSQKRGLKKSLEQALPERVKTLERFETEIKKRTERSKKELEQSDRTKTGDNLL
;
A
#
# COMPACT_ATOMS: atom_id res chain seq x y z
N MET A 1 25.28 -39.16 -29.28
CA MET A 1 24.94 -37.72 -29.22
C MET A 1 24.09 -37.31 -28.01
N ASN A 2 23.83 -38.18 -27.02
CA ASN A 2 22.97 -37.84 -25.86
C ASN A 2 23.71 -37.27 -24.63
N GLY A 3 25.05 -37.14 -24.67
CA GLY A 3 25.85 -36.70 -23.52
C GLY A 3 26.05 -35.19 -23.40
N VAL A 4 25.89 -34.43 -24.50
CA VAL A 4 26.14 -32.98 -24.53
C VAL A 4 25.04 -32.20 -23.79
N ASN A 5 23.80 -32.70 -23.82
CA ASN A 5 22.64 -32.01 -23.25
C ASN A 5 22.68 -31.89 -21.71
N ASN A 6 23.32 -32.84 -21.01
CA ASN A 6 23.32 -32.84 -19.54
C ASN A 6 24.27 -31.79 -18.94
N VAL A 7 25.40 -31.52 -19.59
CA VAL A 7 26.39 -30.54 -19.10
C VAL A 7 25.90 -29.12 -19.31
N GLU A 8 25.29 -28.83 -20.46
CA GLU A 8 24.66 -27.53 -20.74
C GLU A 8 23.52 -27.27 -19.77
N LEU A 9 22.63 -28.25 -19.56
CA LEU A 9 21.54 -28.12 -18.59
C LEU A 9 22.05 -27.83 -17.17
N LEU A 10 23.06 -28.57 -16.70
CA LEU A 10 23.65 -28.36 -15.38
C LEU A 10 24.29 -26.97 -15.24
N THR A 11 25.00 -26.52 -16.28
CA THR A 11 25.64 -25.19 -16.30
C THR A 11 24.60 -24.09 -16.22
N THR A 12 23.52 -24.19 -17.01
CA THR A 12 22.39 -23.27 -16.97
C THR A 12 21.76 -23.27 -15.58
N ILE A 13 21.41 -24.42 -15.02
CA ILE A 13 20.83 -24.51 -13.66
C ILE A 13 21.74 -23.84 -12.62
N MET A 14 23.06 -24.06 -12.69
CA MET A 14 24.01 -23.40 -11.80
C MET A 14 24.03 -21.88 -11.98
N GLN A 15 23.96 -21.36 -13.21
CA GLN A 15 23.90 -19.92 -13.47
C GLN A 15 22.63 -19.28 -12.90
N TYR A 16 21.46 -19.92 -13.10
CA TYR A 16 20.20 -19.46 -12.50
C TYR A 16 20.31 -19.45 -10.97
N PHE A 17 20.85 -20.51 -10.37
CA PHE A 17 21.03 -20.60 -8.93
C PHE A 17 21.96 -19.50 -8.38
N ILE A 18 23.09 -19.27 -9.05
CA ILE A 18 24.02 -18.19 -8.69
C ILE A 18 23.35 -16.83 -8.82
N GLY A 19 22.66 -16.55 -9.93
CA GLY A 19 21.93 -15.30 -10.15
C GLY A 19 20.90 -15.03 -9.04
N VAL A 20 20.15 -16.07 -8.64
CA VAL A 20 19.19 -16.00 -7.52
C VAL A 20 19.90 -15.70 -6.19
N LEU A 21 20.97 -16.42 -5.85
CA LEU A 21 21.70 -16.18 -4.60
C LEU A 21 22.27 -14.76 -4.53
N LEU A 22 22.81 -14.31 -5.66
CA LEU A 22 23.44 -13.01 -5.79
C LEU A 22 22.42 -11.87 -5.70
N ALA A 23 21.24 -12.01 -6.32
CA ALA A 23 20.15 -11.04 -6.18
C ALA A 23 19.53 -11.05 -4.77
N LEU A 24 19.56 -12.20 -4.08
CA LEU A 24 18.95 -12.36 -2.75
C LEU A 24 19.72 -11.61 -1.67
N LEU A 25 21.05 -11.57 -1.75
CA LEU A 25 21.92 -10.94 -0.76
C LEU A 25 21.56 -9.46 -0.48
N PRO A 26 21.50 -8.55 -1.47
CA PRO A 26 21.12 -7.16 -1.22
C PRO A 26 19.68 -7.03 -0.74
N ALA A 27 18.76 -7.87 -1.24
CA ALA A 27 17.38 -7.88 -0.78
C ALA A 27 17.27 -8.19 0.72
N LEU A 28 18.05 -9.17 1.20
CA LEU A 28 18.13 -9.52 2.62
C LEU A 28 18.80 -8.43 3.46
N ILE A 29 19.90 -7.84 2.98
CA ILE A 29 20.61 -6.77 3.70
C ILE A 29 19.69 -5.56 3.90
N TRP A 30 19.12 -5.03 2.83
CA TRP A 30 18.23 -3.88 2.90
C TRP A 30 16.93 -4.21 3.63
N GLY A 31 16.37 -5.39 3.37
CA GLY A 31 15.21 -5.90 4.10
C GLY A 31 15.45 -5.89 5.61
N TYR A 32 16.57 -6.45 6.07
CA TYR A 32 16.93 -6.47 7.49
C TYR A 32 17.11 -5.06 8.08
N VAL A 33 17.81 -4.16 7.37
CA VAL A 33 18.06 -2.78 7.82
C VAL A 33 16.77 -2.02 8.10
N PHE A 34 15.78 -2.13 7.22
CA PHE A 34 14.49 -1.44 7.39
C PHE A 34 13.54 -2.20 8.31
N TYR A 35 13.56 -3.52 8.25
CA TYR A 35 12.77 -4.39 9.10
C TYR A 35 13.08 -4.16 10.59
N LYS A 36 14.36 -4.06 10.97
CA LYS A 36 14.78 -3.79 12.36
C LYS A 36 14.29 -2.44 12.89
N LYS A 37 13.98 -1.47 12.02
CA LYS A 37 13.53 -0.12 12.40
C LYS A 37 12.02 -0.03 12.61
N SER A 38 11.25 -1.06 12.27
CA SER A 38 9.79 -1.05 12.29
C SER A 38 9.24 -2.14 13.21
N ALA A 39 8.10 -1.85 13.87
CA ALA A 39 7.37 -2.82 14.65
C ALA A 39 6.43 -3.69 13.79
N ALA A 40 6.45 -3.53 12.46
CA ALA A 40 5.60 -4.19 11.45
C ALA A 40 5.43 -5.70 11.68
N ASP A 41 4.25 -6.20 11.29
CA ASP A 41 4.00 -7.63 11.28
C ASP A 41 4.92 -8.34 10.27
N ARG A 42 5.62 -9.38 10.75
CA ARG A 42 6.63 -10.10 9.96
C ARG A 42 6.01 -10.77 8.75
N LYS A 43 4.84 -11.37 8.96
CA LYS A 43 4.15 -12.14 7.94
C LYS A 43 3.71 -11.22 6.81
N THR A 44 3.08 -10.10 7.14
CA THR A 44 2.67 -9.08 6.17
C THR A 44 3.87 -8.51 5.40
N ALA A 45 4.98 -8.20 6.07
CA ALA A 45 6.20 -7.73 5.42
C ALA A 45 6.76 -8.77 4.42
N PHE A 46 6.76 -10.04 4.80
CA PHE A 46 7.17 -11.13 3.92
C PHE A 46 6.22 -11.27 2.72
N LEU A 47 4.90 -11.20 2.93
CA LEU A 47 3.93 -11.22 1.83
C LEU A 47 4.07 -10.03 0.88
N SER A 48 4.39 -8.84 1.41
CA SER A 48 4.72 -7.67 0.60
C SER A 48 5.89 -7.91 -0.34
N PHE A 49 6.93 -8.62 0.13
CA PHE A 49 8.05 -9.00 -0.71
C PHE A 49 7.62 -9.87 -1.88
N PHE A 50 6.84 -10.93 -1.63
CA PHE A 50 6.35 -11.79 -2.72
C PHE A 50 5.41 -11.05 -3.66
N ALA A 51 4.56 -10.17 -3.14
CA ALA A 51 3.69 -9.36 -3.98
C ALA A 51 4.49 -8.40 -4.88
N GLY A 52 5.62 -7.89 -4.36
CA GLY A 52 6.63 -7.19 -5.14
C GLY A 52 7.18 -8.00 -6.31
N LEU A 53 7.49 -9.30 -6.11
CA LEU A 53 7.93 -10.18 -7.20
C LEU A 53 6.90 -10.24 -8.33
N PHE A 54 5.63 -10.46 -7.99
CA PHE A 54 4.58 -10.54 -8.99
C PHE A 54 4.33 -9.20 -9.70
N SER A 55 4.61 -8.06 -9.05
CA SER A 55 4.44 -6.74 -9.67
C SER A 55 5.39 -6.45 -10.84
N VAL A 56 6.43 -7.26 -11.04
CA VAL A 56 7.31 -7.20 -12.21
C VAL A 56 6.64 -7.83 -13.45
N ALA A 57 5.75 -8.79 -13.27
CA ALA A 57 5.17 -9.58 -14.36
C ALA A 57 4.40 -8.74 -15.40
N PRO A 58 3.61 -7.70 -15.06
CA PRO A 58 2.99 -6.83 -16.06
C PRO A 58 4.03 -6.16 -16.96
N ILE A 59 5.18 -5.77 -16.41
CA ILE A 59 6.25 -5.13 -17.16
C ILE A 59 6.99 -6.14 -18.03
N LEU A 60 7.23 -7.36 -17.56
CA LEU A 60 7.82 -8.41 -18.39
C LEU A 60 6.88 -8.85 -19.50
N LEU A 61 5.60 -9.03 -19.21
CA LEU A 61 4.59 -9.33 -20.22
C LEU A 61 4.55 -8.22 -21.26
N TYR A 62 4.63 -6.97 -20.82
CA TYR A 62 4.71 -5.81 -21.68
C TYR A 62 5.98 -5.76 -22.53
N GLN A 63 7.15 -6.08 -21.97
CA GLN A 63 8.42 -6.21 -22.68
C GLN A 63 8.43 -7.39 -23.67
N GLU A 64 7.77 -8.49 -23.34
CA GLU A 64 7.71 -9.66 -24.21
C GLU A 64 6.70 -9.49 -25.36
N ILE A 65 5.60 -8.80 -25.10
CA ILE A 65 4.70 -8.29 -26.16
C ILE A 65 5.48 -7.33 -27.09
N TRP A 66 6.42 -6.55 -26.55
CA TRP A 66 7.30 -5.68 -27.33
C TRP A 66 8.33 -6.45 -28.18
N SER A 67 8.92 -7.53 -27.65
CA SER A 67 10.08 -8.23 -28.24
C SER A 67 9.76 -9.13 -29.45
N HIS A 68 8.50 -9.18 -29.90
CA HIS A 68 7.98 -10.06 -30.98
C HIS A 68 8.05 -11.57 -30.72
N LYS A 69 8.44 -12.02 -29.52
CA LYS A 69 8.70 -13.45 -29.23
C LYS A 69 7.58 -14.21 -28.52
N LEU A 70 6.46 -13.57 -28.19
CA LEU A 70 5.35 -14.24 -27.52
C LEU A 70 4.66 -15.29 -28.43
N LYS A 71 5.06 -16.55 -28.30
CA LYS A 71 4.33 -17.73 -28.81
C LYS A 71 3.53 -18.34 -27.68
N ILE A 72 2.22 -18.08 -27.62
CA ILE A 72 1.32 -18.77 -26.68
C ILE A 72 0.73 -19.98 -27.43
N GLY A 73 1.33 -21.16 -27.26
CA GLY A 73 0.93 -22.36 -27.99
C GLY A 73 1.16 -22.21 -29.49
N SER A 74 0.12 -22.44 -30.31
CA SER A 74 0.15 -22.24 -31.76
C SER A 74 -0.22 -20.82 -32.20
N LEU A 75 -0.65 -19.94 -31.29
CA LEU A 75 -1.00 -18.56 -31.59
C LEU A 75 0.24 -17.67 -31.54
N SER A 76 0.73 -17.34 -32.75
CA SER A 76 1.78 -16.36 -32.97
C SER A 76 1.16 -14.96 -33.01
N LEU A 77 1.38 -14.15 -31.97
CA LEU A 77 0.95 -12.74 -31.92
C LEU A 77 1.97 -11.80 -32.60
N GLN A 78 2.62 -12.24 -33.69
CA GLN A 78 3.71 -11.52 -34.36
C GLN A 78 3.34 -10.10 -34.85
N HIS A 79 2.05 -9.75 -34.93
CA HIS A 79 1.56 -8.48 -35.45
C HIS A 79 1.12 -7.45 -34.40
N ILE A 80 1.08 -7.77 -33.10
CA ILE A 80 0.60 -6.85 -32.06
C ILE A 80 1.78 -6.26 -31.27
N ASN A 81 2.65 -5.48 -31.93
CA ASN A 81 3.63 -4.68 -31.20
C ASN A 81 2.98 -3.37 -30.75
N ILE A 82 2.25 -3.39 -29.63
CA ILE A 82 1.44 -2.29 -29.07
C ILE A 82 2.17 -0.96 -29.07
N PHE A 83 3.49 -1.01 -29.02
CA PHE A 83 4.26 -0.01 -28.36
C PHE A 83 5.29 0.56 -29.36
N ARG A 84 5.69 -0.21 -30.39
CA ARG A 84 6.01 0.34 -31.72
C ARG A 84 4.81 1.09 -32.30
N HIS A 85 3.59 0.64 -32.02
CA HIS A 85 2.39 1.43 -32.36
C HIS A 85 2.34 2.70 -31.49
N ILE A 86 2.49 2.62 -30.16
CA ILE A 86 2.59 3.82 -29.28
C ILE A 86 3.67 4.82 -29.75
N GLU A 87 4.87 4.35 -30.07
CA GLU A 87 5.96 5.19 -30.59
C GLU A 87 5.54 5.87 -31.89
N LYS A 88 4.91 5.14 -32.82
CA LYS A 88 4.37 5.73 -34.06
C LYS A 88 3.26 6.74 -33.80
N LEU A 89 2.36 6.47 -32.85
CA LEU A 89 1.27 7.38 -32.47
C LEU A 89 1.80 8.69 -31.89
N THR A 90 2.92 8.63 -31.17
CA THR A 90 3.54 9.78 -30.51
C THR A 90 4.47 10.56 -31.45
N GLN A 91 4.95 9.97 -32.55
CA GLN A 91 5.79 10.63 -33.56
C GLN A 91 5.00 11.49 -34.56
N ASN A 92 3.73 11.18 -34.83
CA ASN A 92 2.88 11.95 -35.74
C ASN A 92 1.66 12.49 -34.98
N PRO A 93 1.76 13.67 -34.35
CA PRO A 93 0.70 14.18 -33.50
C PRO A 93 -0.53 14.58 -34.34
N SER A 94 -1.53 13.70 -34.36
CA SER A 94 -2.87 13.95 -34.87
C SER A 94 -3.89 13.70 -33.76
N TRP A 95 -5.08 14.31 -33.88
CA TRP A 95 -6.16 14.08 -32.91
C TRP A 95 -6.55 12.60 -32.82
N GLU A 96 -6.54 11.89 -33.95
CA GLU A 96 -6.81 10.44 -34.02
C GLU A 96 -5.75 9.63 -33.26
N ASN A 97 -4.46 9.94 -33.49
CA ASN A 97 -3.36 9.25 -32.82
C ASN A 97 -3.35 9.53 -31.32
N PHE A 98 -3.70 10.75 -30.92
CA PHE A 98 -3.87 11.12 -29.52
C PHE A 98 -4.99 10.33 -28.85
N LEU A 99 -6.19 10.29 -29.44
CA LEU A 99 -7.32 9.52 -28.89
C LEU A 99 -7.02 8.03 -28.80
N PHE A 100 -6.38 7.47 -29.84
CA PHE A 100 -5.99 6.06 -29.84
C PHE A 100 -4.92 5.78 -28.77
N PHE A 101 -3.94 6.67 -28.59
CA PHE A 101 -2.96 6.58 -27.51
C PHE A 101 -3.61 6.62 -26.12
N VAL A 102 -4.59 7.51 -25.91
CA VAL A 102 -5.36 7.57 -24.66
C VAL A 102 -6.11 6.26 -24.41
N ALA A 103 -6.78 5.72 -25.43
CA ALA A 103 -7.48 4.44 -25.32
C ALA A 103 -6.52 3.29 -24.95
N VAL A 104 -5.35 3.21 -25.59
CA VAL A 104 -4.32 2.22 -25.26
C VAL A 104 -3.81 2.42 -23.82
N SER A 105 -3.60 3.66 -23.38
CA SER A 105 -3.16 3.97 -22.01
C SER A 105 -4.19 3.54 -20.96
N VAL A 106 -5.50 3.76 -21.22
CA VAL A 106 -6.58 3.25 -20.38
C VAL A 106 -6.54 1.73 -20.28
N LEU A 107 -6.39 1.04 -21.42
CA LEU A 107 -6.35 -0.43 -21.46
C LEU A 107 -5.14 -0.98 -20.70
N VAL A 108 -3.96 -0.39 -20.87
CA VAL A 108 -2.74 -0.78 -20.16
C VAL A 108 -2.91 -0.55 -18.66
N ALA A 109 -3.39 0.63 -18.24
CA ALA A 109 -3.62 0.93 -16.83
C ALA A 109 -4.64 -0.03 -16.19
N LEU A 110 -5.72 -0.35 -16.90
CA LEU A 110 -6.73 -1.32 -16.46
C LEU A 110 -6.14 -2.74 -16.37
N GLY A 111 -5.32 -3.14 -17.34
CA GLY A 111 -4.63 -4.43 -17.35
C GLY A 111 -3.70 -4.61 -16.16
N ILE A 112 -2.84 -3.62 -15.88
CA ILE A 112 -1.93 -3.63 -14.72
C ILE A 112 -2.75 -3.65 -13.42
N TYR A 113 -3.81 -2.86 -13.33
CA TYR A 113 -4.69 -2.83 -12.17
C TYR A 113 -5.33 -4.19 -11.89
N LEU A 114 -5.94 -4.81 -12.91
CA LEU A 114 -6.56 -6.14 -12.79
C LEU A 114 -5.54 -7.20 -12.42
N PHE A 115 -4.36 -7.15 -13.04
CA PHE A 115 -3.27 -8.07 -12.73
C PHE A 115 -2.85 -7.94 -11.26
N ALA A 116 -2.58 -6.72 -10.78
CA ALA A 116 -2.16 -6.49 -9.40
C ALA A 116 -3.23 -6.94 -8.39
N ALA A 117 -4.51 -6.73 -8.71
CA ALA A 117 -5.64 -7.21 -7.90
C ALA A 117 -5.65 -8.74 -7.80
N ILE A 118 -5.53 -9.44 -8.94
CA ILE A 118 -5.52 -10.90 -9.01
C ILE A 118 -4.27 -11.49 -8.33
N ALA A 119 -3.10 -10.92 -8.58
CA ALA A 119 -1.86 -11.37 -7.96
C ALA A 119 -1.93 -11.25 -6.44
N THR A 120 -2.38 -10.11 -5.92
CA THR A 120 -2.52 -9.91 -4.47
C THR A 120 -3.56 -10.85 -3.87
N PHE A 121 -4.63 -11.15 -4.60
CA PHE A 121 -5.62 -12.15 -4.19
C PHE A 121 -5.04 -13.55 -4.07
N ILE A 122 -4.31 -14.00 -5.09
CA ILE A 122 -3.65 -15.30 -5.11
C ILE A 122 -2.69 -15.40 -3.92
N ILE A 123 -1.88 -14.36 -3.67
CA ILE A 123 -0.97 -14.32 -2.53
C ILE A 123 -1.74 -14.43 -1.22
N GLY A 124 -2.84 -13.70 -1.05
CA GLY A 124 -3.68 -13.78 0.14
C GLY A 124 -4.22 -15.20 0.38
N ILE A 125 -4.65 -15.89 -0.68
CA ILE A 125 -5.14 -17.28 -0.60
C ILE A 125 -3.99 -18.20 -0.17
N LEU A 126 -2.84 -18.12 -0.84
CA LEU A 126 -1.66 -18.94 -0.55
C LEU A 126 -1.14 -18.71 0.87
N SER A 127 -1.36 -17.51 1.41
CA SER A 127 -0.98 -17.14 2.78
C SER A 127 -1.94 -17.66 3.86
N GLY A 128 -3.07 -18.25 3.44
CA GLY A 128 -4.16 -18.69 4.31
C GLY A 128 -4.91 -17.53 5.00
N GLU A 129 -4.75 -16.29 4.53
CA GLU A 129 -5.29 -15.11 5.20
C GLU A 129 -6.65 -14.69 4.64
N THR A 130 -6.84 -14.81 3.34
CA THR A 130 -8.07 -14.32 2.70
C THR A 130 -9.06 -15.45 2.46
N LYS A 131 -10.25 -15.25 3.04
CA LYS A 131 -11.48 -15.86 2.52
C LYS A 131 -11.93 -15.05 1.31
N LEU A 132 -12.66 -15.66 0.37
CA LEU A 132 -13.21 -14.98 -0.82
C LEU A 132 -13.92 -13.65 -0.49
N ARG A 133 -14.64 -13.59 0.64
CA ARG A 133 -15.31 -12.38 1.15
C ARG A 133 -14.38 -11.20 1.52
N VAL A 134 -13.11 -11.47 1.82
CA VAL A 134 -12.11 -10.40 2.06
C VAL A 134 -11.68 -9.81 0.73
N PHE A 135 -11.44 -10.66 -0.28
CA PHE A 135 -11.13 -10.21 -1.62
C PHE A 135 -12.26 -9.41 -2.25
N GLU A 136 -13.51 -9.86 -2.14
CA GLU A 136 -14.66 -9.10 -2.63
C GLU A 136 -14.72 -7.70 -2.02
N ARG A 137 -14.39 -7.57 -0.72
CA ARG A 137 -14.31 -6.26 -0.04
C ARG A 137 -13.12 -5.42 -0.48
N THR A 138 -11.93 -6.01 -0.62
CA THR A 138 -10.74 -5.33 -1.12
C THR A 138 -10.94 -4.85 -2.55
N LEU A 139 -11.51 -5.71 -3.40
CA LEU A 139 -11.85 -5.39 -4.78
C LEU A 139 -12.93 -4.31 -4.84
N ALA A 140 -14.01 -4.42 -4.06
CA ALA A 140 -15.05 -3.38 -3.99
C ALA A 140 -14.49 -2.03 -3.55
N ARG A 141 -13.68 -1.99 -2.47
CA ARG A 141 -13.01 -0.77 -2.00
C ARG A 141 -12.04 -0.21 -3.05
N SER A 142 -11.34 -1.08 -3.75
CA SER A 142 -10.45 -0.64 -4.82
C SER A 142 -11.24 -0.14 -6.05
N LEU A 143 -12.41 -0.73 -6.32
CA LEU A 143 -13.40 -0.32 -7.32
C LEU A 143 -14.24 0.92 -6.92
N GLU A 144 -14.15 1.39 -5.67
CA GLU A 144 -14.67 2.70 -5.28
C GLU A 144 -13.74 3.84 -5.75
N GLU A 145 -12.44 3.60 -5.95
CA GLU A 145 -11.49 4.60 -6.47
C GLU A 145 -10.68 4.20 -7.74
N PRO A 146 -11.15 3.32 -8.64
CA PRO A 146 -10.39 2.84 -9.79
C PRO A 146 -10.20 3.97 -10.78
N LEU A 147 -11.13 4.92 -10.81
CA LEU A 147 -11.02 6.14 -11.59
C LEU A 147 -9.75 6.92 -11.25
N LEU A 148 -9.30 6.94 -9.98
CA LEU A 148 -8.05 7.62 -9.65
C LEU A 148 -6.85 6.91 -10.27
N PHE A 149 -6.79 5.59 -10.20
CA PHE A 149 -5.65 4.83 -10.71
C PHE A 149 -5.62 4.82 -12.23
N ILE A 150 -6.77 4.62 -12.85
CA ILE A 150 -6.91 4.68 -14.29
C ILE A 150 -6.61 6.11 -14.76
N SER A 151 -7.14 7.15 -14.10
CA SER A 151 -6.84 8.54 -14.47
C SER A 151 -5.37 8.90 -14.25
N LEU A 152 -4.72 8.37 -13.21
CA LEU A 152 -3.29 8.57 -12.98
C LEU A 152 -2.45 7.87 -14.05
N GLY A 153 -2.77 6.62 -14.40
CA GLY A 153 -2.12 5.90 -15.49
C GLY A 153 -2.31 6.59 -16.84
N VAL A 154 -3.53 7.07 -17.13
CA VAL A 154 -3.82 7.87 -18.32
C VAL A 154 -3.08 9.20 -18.29
N PHE A 155 -3.02 9.88 -17.15
CA PHE A 155 -2.30 11.14 -17.00
C PHE A 155 -0.79 10.97 -17.23
N VAL A 156 -0.19 9.92 -16.68
CA VAL A 156 1.21 9.55 -16.96
C VAL A 156 1.39 9.27 -18.45
N GLY A 157 0.48 8.51 -19.06
CA GLY A 157 0.49 8.29 -20.51
C GLY A 157 0.42 9.61 -21.29
N LEU A 158 -0.50 10.52 -20.94
CA LEU A 158 -0.64 11.82 -21.58
C LEU A 158 0.64 12.64 -21.46
N LEU A 159 1.25 12.69 -20.27
CA LEU A 159 2.54 13.35 -20.08
C LEU A 159 3.59 12.75 -21.01
N ALA A 160 3.67 11.43 -21.09
CA ALA A 160 4.58 10.77 -22.00
C ALA A 160 4.31 11.09 -23.48
N TYR A 161 3.04 11.16 -23.89
CA TYR A 161 2.68 11.55 -25.26
C TYR A 161 3.25 12.93 -25.61
N PHE A 162 3.06 13.91 -24.74
CA PHE A 162 3.57 15.26 -24.95
C PHE A 162 5.10 15.34 -24.82
N PHE A 163 5.69 14.61 -23.86
CA PHE A 163 7.13 14.59 -23.68
C PHE A 163 7.87 13.90 -24.83
N ASN A 164 7.25 12.96 -25.56
CA ASN A 164 7.86 12.38 -26.75
C ASN A 164 8.20 13.42 -27.82
N LEU A 165 7.52 14.57 -27.82
CA LEU A 165 7.79 15.67 -28.76
C LEU A 165 9.05 16.46 -28.39
N SER A 166 9.53 16.36 -27.15
CA SER A 166 10.62 17.21 -26.61
C SER A 166 11.81 16.42 -26.08
N LEU A 167 11.59 15.18 -25.62
CA LEU A 167 12.62 14.33 -25.04
C LEU A 167 13.24 13.43 -26.12
N GLU A 168 14.52 13.11 -25.93
CA GLU A 168 15.19 12.06 -26.69
C GLU A 168 14.48 10.71 -26.46
N ARG A 169 14.43 9.86 -27.50
CA ARG A 169 13.71 8.56 -27.46
C ARG A 169 14.11 7.69 -26.28
N ALA A 170 15.40 7.67 -25.94
CA ALA A 170 15.92 6.91 -24.80
C ALA A 170 15.34 7.43 -23.48
N ILE A 171 15.39 8.74 -23.25
CA ILE A 171 14.86 9.39 -22.04
C ILE A 171 13.35 9.16 -21.92
N TRP A 172 12.62 9.28 -23.03
CA TRP A 172 11.19 9.00 -23.07
C TRP A 172 10.86 7.55 -22.70
N TYR A 173 11.64 6.60 -23.23
CA TYR A 173 11.48 5.17 -22.92
C TYR A 173 11.66 4.91 -21.42
N TYR A 174 12.74 5.42 -20.81
CA TYR A 174 12.99 5.24 -19.39
C TYR A 174 11.95 5.93 -18.51
N LEU A 175 11.47 7.11 -18.90
CA LEU A 175 10.33 7.75 -18.23
C LEU A 175 9.12 6.82 -18.19
N MET A 176 8.78 6.18 -19.32
CA MET A 176 7.63 5.28 -19.40
C MET A 176 7.82 4.02 -18.57
N VAL A 177 9.00 3.39 -18.66
CA VAL A 177 9.32 2.19 -17.89
C VAL A 177 9.28 2.52 -16.40
N GLY A 178 10.07 3.49 -15.92
CA GLY A 178 10.11 3.87 -14.51
C GLY A 178 8.73 4.28 -13.97
N ALA A 179 7.90 4.94 -14.79
CA ALA A 179 6.52 5.25 -14.41
C ALA A 179 5.65 4.01 -14.22
N MET A 180 5.74 3.03 -15.13
CA MET A 180 5.01 1.76 -15.03
C MET A 180 5.48 0.92 -13.85
N GLU A 181 6.79 0.92 -13.56
CA GLU A 181 7.37 0.20 -12.43
C GLU A 181 6.87 0.74 -11.09
N GLU A 182 6.96 2.04 -10.87
CA GLU A 182 6.45 2.66 -9.63
C GLU A 182 4.94 2.51 -9.51
N PHE A 183 4.20 2.63 -10.62
CA PHE A 183 2.75 2.43 -10.62
C PHE A 183 2.36 1.00 -10.23
N SER A 184 3.03 -0.01 -10.78
CA SER A 184 2.77 -1.43 -10.47
C SER A 184 3.04 -1.75 -8.99
N LYS A 185 4.18 -1.29 -8.46
CA LYS A 185 4.54 -1.45 -7.03
C LYS A 185 3.52 -0.78 -6.12
N HIS A 186 3.08 0.44 -6.46
CA HIS A 186 2.04 1.13 -5.70
C HIS A 186 0.73 0.34 -5.67
N LEU A 187 0.26 -0.18 -6.81
CA LEU A 187 -0.97 -0.96 -6.84
C LEU A 187 -0.91 -2.14 -5.86
N VAL A 188 0.23 -2.83 -5.79
CA VAL A 188 0.43 -3.91 -4.81
C VAL A 188 0.32 -3.40 -3.37
N VAL A 189 1.01 -2.31 -3.02
CA VAL A 189 0.89 -1.71 -1.67
C VAL A 189 -0.55 -1.37 -1.33
N ARG A 190 -1.33 -0.88 -2.30
CA ARG A 190 -2.74 -0.57 -2.10
C ARG A 190 -3.60 -1.82 -1.92
N PHE A 191 -3.45 -2.85 -2.76
CA PHE A 191 -4.24 -4.07 -2.62
C PHE A 191 -3.92 -4.85 -1.35
N MET A 192 -2.73 -4.63 -0.79
CA MET A 192 -2.34 -5.15 0.51
C MET A 192 -2.93 -4.38 1.71
N ASP A 193 -3.57 -3.23 1.49
CA ASP A 193 -4.31 -2.51 2.52
C ASP A 193 -5.66 -3.20 2.84
N ASP A 194 -5.59 -4.20 3.69
CA ASP A 194 -6.75 -4.82 4.33
C ASP A 194 -6.98 -4.29 5.76
N GLY A 195 -6.42 -3.12 6.07
CA GLY A 195 -6.46 -2.53 7.42
C GLY A 195 -5.39 -3.06 8.38
N LYS A 196 -4.39 -3.80 7.88
CA LYS A 196 -3.19 -4.23 8.63
C LYS A 196 -2.25 -3.09 9.01
N TYR A 197 -2.34 -1.93 8.36
CA TYR A 197 -1.47 -0.80 8.66
C TYR A 197 -1.80 -0.24 10.05
N ARG A 198 -0.81 -0.18 10.94
CA ARG A 198 -0.96 0.44 12.27
C ARG A 198 -0.48 1.88 12.30
N GLY A 199 0.43 2.23 11.40
CA GLY A 199 0.92 3.58 11.24
C GLY A 199 1.68 3.76 9.93
N VAL A 200 2.17 4.98 9.71
CA VAL A 200 2.95 5.36 8.52
C VAL A 200 4.21 4.51 8.37
N ASP A 201 4.83 4.08 9.48
CA ASP A 201 6.05 3.24 9.46
C ASP A 201 5.79 1.85 8.86
N ASP A 202 4.60 1.29 9.12
CA ASP A 202 4.19 0.02 8.53
C ASP A 202 4.06 0.19 7.00
N VAL A 203 3.43 1.27 6.54
CA VAL A 203 3.24 1.55 5.10
C VAL A 203 4.58 1.76 4.39
N ILE A 204 5.49 2.54 4.99
CA ILE A 204 6.84 2.75 4.45
C ILE A 204 7.56 1.40 4.35
N LEU A 205 7.54 0.61 5.42
CA LEU A 205 8.20 -0.70 5.40
C LEU A 205 7.60 -1.60 4.32
N TYR A 206 6.28 -1.73 4.25
CA TYR A 206 5.65 -2.62 3.27
C TYR A 206 5.90 -2.15 1.83
N SER A 207 5.95 -0.84 1.59
CA SER A 207 6.37 -0.28 0.29
C SER A 207 7.82 -0.62 -0.05
N ILE A 208 8.72 -0.57 0.93
CA ILE A 208 10.11 -1.02 0.78
C ILE A 208 10.16 -2.52 0.50
N MET A 209 9.38 -3.34 1.19
CA MET A 209 9.35 -4.80 0.96
C MET A 209 8.86 -5.13 -0.45
N VAL A 210 7.80 -4.45 -0.93
CA VAL A 210 7.35 -4.57 -2.33
C VAL A 210 8.47 -4.20 -3.30
N ALA A 211 9.19 -3.10 -3.03
CA ALA A 211 10.30 -2.66 -3.88
C ALA A 211 11.50 -3.62 -3.89
N LEU A 212 11.81 -4.23 -2.74
CA LEU A 212 12.85 -5.27 -2.64
C LEU A 212 12.45 -6.54 -3.39
N GLY A 213 11.18 -6.94 -3.32
CA GLY A 213 10.66 -8.03 -4.14
C GLY A 213 10.79 -7.72 -5.62
N PHE A 214 10.35 -6.53 -6.04
CA PHE A 214 10.48 -6.07 -7.41
C PHE A 214 11.93 -6.13 -7.90
N ALA A 215 12.85 -5.47 -7.18
CA ALA A 215 14.26 -5.39 -7.54
C ALA A 215 14.96 -6.76 -7.50
N PHE A 216 14.53 -7.68 -6.62
CA PHE A 216 15.07 -9.04 -6.56
C PHE A 216 14.80 -9.80 -7.86
N LEU A 217 13.55 -9.81 -8.34
CA LEU A 217 13.21 -10.51 -9.58
C LEU A 217 13.79 -9.80 -10.80
N GLU A 218 13.79 -8.47 -10.83
CA GLU A 218 14.43 -7.72 -11.90
C GLU A 218 15.93 -8.03 -12.00
N ASN A 219 16.64 -8.08 -10.88
CA ASN A 219 18.05 -8.45 -10.84
C ASN A 219 18.30 -9.91 -11.26
N ILE A 220 17.43 -10.85 -10.88
CA ILE A 220 17.50 -12.24 -11.36
C ILE A 220 17.45 -12.26 -12.88
N ILE A 221 16.45 -11.60 -13.47
CA ILE A 221 16.25 -11.57 -14.92
C ILE A 221 17.43 -10.87 -15.60
N TYR A 222 17.89 -9.75 -15.05
CA TYR A 222 19.06 -9.05 -15.58
C TYR A 222 20.31 -9.94 -15.57
N PHE A 223 20.61 -10.63 -14.46
CA PHE A 223 21.78 -11.50 -14.39
C PHE A 223 21.65 -12.65 -15.38
N ILE A 224 20.50 -13.30 -15.46
CA ILE A 224 20.31 -14.42 -16.39
C ILE A 224 20.38 -13.94 -17.84
N ASP A 225 19.59 -12.95 -18.23
CA ASP A 225 19.42 -12.57 -19.63
C ASP A 225 20.55 -11.69 -20.17
N ARG A 226 21.13 -10.81 -19.33
CA ARG A 226 22.11 -9.80 -19.75
C ARG A 226 23.55 -10.10 -19.36
N ILE A 227 23.77 -10.99 -18.40
CA ILE A 227 25.13 -11.35 -17.96
C ILE A 227 25.48 -12.78 -18.41
N TRP A 228 24.57 -13.74 -18.23
CA TRP A 228 24.90 -15.16 -18.44
C TRP A 228 24.50 -15.69 -19.82
N LEU A 229 23.32 -15.31 -20.32
CA LEU A 229 22.78 -15.80 -21.59
C LEU A 229 23.02 -14.83 -22.76
N SER A 230 23.57 -13.64 -22.51
CA SER A 230 23.89 -12.70 -23.58
C SER A 230 25.03 -13.22 -24.44
N ALA A 231 24.78 -13.30 -25.74
CA ALA A 231 25.85 -13.53 -26.70
C ALA A 231 26.75 -12.31 -26.77
N CYS A 232 28.06 -12.53 -26.76
CA CYS A 232 29.03 -11.45 -26.97
C CYS A 232 28.83 -10.79 -28.34
N SER A 233 28.78 -9.46 -28.33
CA SER A 233 28.83 -8.65 -29.53
C SER A 233 30.20 -8.76 -30.21
N PHE A 234 30.24 -8.42 -31.50
CA PHE A 234 31.48 -8.40 -32.26
C PHE A 234 32.50 -7.40 -31.68
N GLN A 235 32.04 -6.25 -31.16
CA GLN A 235 32.92 -5.29 -30.50
C GLN A 235 33.56 -5.85 -29.22
N GLU A 236 32.80 -6.55 -28.38
CA GLU A 236 33.31 -7.16 -27.14
C GLU A 236 34.33 -8.27 -27.43
N ILE A 237 34.11 -9.05 -28.51
CA ILE A 237 35.08 -10.04 -28.98
C ILE A 237 36.38 -9.35 -29.42
N GLN A 238 36.30 -8.24 -30.16
CA GLN A 238 37.49 -7.47 -30.57
C GLN A 238 38.21 -6.84 -29.38
N ALA A 239 37.48 -6.38 -28.37
CA ALA A 239 38.02 -5.82 -27.13
C ALA A 239 38.64 -6.89 -26.19
N LYS A 240 38.58 -8.18 -26.58
CA LYS A 240 39.01 -9.34 -25.76
C LYS A 240 38.25 -9.46 -24.45
N GLU A 241 37.05 -8.91 -24.40
CA GLU A 241 36.15 -8.96 -23.25
C GLU A 241 35.42 -10.31 -23.14
N CYS A 242 35.51 -11.11 -24.19
CA CYS A 242 34.97 -12.45 -24.25
C CYS A 242 36.04 -13.50 -24.50
N LEU A 243 35.85 -14.66 -23.88
CA LEU A 243 36.67 -15.85 -24.06
C LEU A 243 35.94 -16.81 -24.98
N LEU A 244 36.63 -17.34 -26.00
CA LEU A 244 36.10 -18.44 -26.79
C LEU A 244 36.08 -19.69 -25.91
N ASN A 245 34.90 -20.23 -25.65
CA ASN A 245 34.76 -21.52 -24.99
C ASN A 245 35.19 -22.62 -25.98
N PRO A 246 36.31 -23.33 -25.73
CA PRO A 246 36.85 -24.30 -26.68
C PRO A 246 35.95 -25.54 -26.86
N LYS A 247 35.00 -25.77 -25.95
CA LYS A 247 34.07 -26.91 -26.02
C LYS A 247 32.82 -26.61 -26.84
N THR A 248 32.29 -25.39 -26.71
CA THR A 248 31.03 -24.99 -27.37
C THR A 248 31.27 -24.15 -28.63
N GLY A 249 32.47 -23.60 -28.81
CA GLY A 249 32.77 -22.64 -29.87
C GLY A 249 32.08 -21.28 -29.70
N GLN A 250 31.44 -21.03 -28.56
CA GLN A 250 30.75 -19.78 -28.26
C GLN A 250 31.65 -18.83 -27.46
N TYR A 251 31.50 -17.53 -27.70
CA TYR A 251 32.17 -16.50 -26.91
C TYR A 251 31.37 -16.23 -25.63
N ILE A 252 32.04 -16.29 -24.47
CA ILE A 252 31.46 -16.02 -23.14
C ILE A 252 32.14 -14.80 -22.51
N HIS A 253 31.40 -13.96 -21.79
CA HIS A 253 31.97 -12.77 -21.13
C HIS A 253 32.97 -13.15 -20.03
N GLN A 254 34.05 -12.37 -19.88
CA GLN A 254 34.99 -12.53 -18.78
C GLN A 254 34.34 -12.16 -17.44
N VAL A 255 34.60 -12.97 -16.40
CA VAL A 255 34.05 -12.76 -15.03
C VAL A 255 34.32 -11.36 -14.48
N GLY A 256 35.50 -10.79 -14.77
CA GLY A 256 35.89 -9.46 -14.29
C GLY A 256 35.00 -8.33 -14.82
N ILE A 257 34.45 -8.48 -16.03
CA ILE A 257 33.57 -7.48 -16.68
C ILE A 257 32.17 -7.55 -16.08
N LEU A 258 31.75 -8.75 -15.66
CA LEU A 258 30.44 -8.99 -15.08
C LEU A 258 30.35 -8.53 -13.63
N LEU A 259 31.48 -8.46 -12.91
CA LEU A 259 31.52 -8.09 -11.50
C LEU A 259 31.03 -6.65 -11.26
N PHE A 260 31.38 -5.70 -12.12
CA PHE A 260 30.98 -4.31 -11.94
C PHE A 260 29.46 -4.09 -12.13
N PRO A 261 28.83 -4.48 -13.25
CA PRO A 261 27.37 -4.41 -13.41
C PRO A 261 26.64 -5.17 -12.31
N PHE A 262 27.19 -6.29 -11.87
CA PHE A 262 26.66 -7.08 -10.78
C PHE A 262 26.62 -6.32 -9.46
N VAL A 263 27.78 -5.83 -8.98
CA VAL A 263 27.89 -5.06 -7.73
C VAL A 263 27.04 -3.80 -7.82
N PHE A 264 27.10 -3.14 -8.98
CA PHE A 264 26.39 -1.91 -9.23
C PHE A 264 24.87 -2.10 -9.09
N ARG A 265 24.27 -3.07 -9.80
CA ARG A 265 22.83 -3.31 -9.73
C ARG A 265 22.38 -3.82 -8.36
N SER A 266 23.16 -4.74 -7.79
CA SER A 266 22.84 -5.32 -6.48
C SER A 266 22.81 -4.28 -5.38
N LEU A 267 23.72 -3.31 -5.39
CA LEU A 267 23.78 -2.29 -4.33
C LEU A 267 22.96 -1.06 -4.68
N PHE A 268 23.21 -0.44 -5.83
CA PHE A 268 22.70 0.89 -6.14
C PHE A 268 21.29 0.85 -6.72
N SER A 269 21.01 -0.01 -7.71
CA SER A 269 19.64 -0.14 -8.24
C SER A 269 18.69 -0.62 -7.15
N THR A 270 19.02 -1.68 -6.39
CA THR A 270 18.17 -2.13 -5.27
C THR A 270 17.93 -1.02 -4.24
N LEU A 271 18.96 -0.24 -3.87
CA LEU A 271 18.78 0.91 -2.96
C LEU A 271 17.91 2.02 -3.58
N ALA A 272 17.99 2.23 -4.89
CA ALA A 272 17.14 3.17 -5.63
C ALA A 272 15.66 2.80 -5.45
N HIS A 273 15.29 1.55 -5.74
CA HIS A 273 13.91 1.07 -5.55
C HIS A 273 13.44 1.23 -4.10
N VAL A 274 14.29 0.92 -3.12
CA VAL A 274 14.00 1.13 -1.69
C VAL A 274 13.71 2.59 -1.38
N CYS A 275 14.52 3.52 -1.90
CA CYS A 275 14.34 4.95 -1.66
C CYS A 275 13.05 5.46 -2.30
N PHE A 276 12.81 5.15 -3.58
CA PHE A 276 11.67 5.70 -4.33
C PHE A 276 10.34 5.19 -3.76
N SER A 277 10.24 3.88 -3.56
CA SER A 277 9.03 3.29 -3.00
C SER A 277 8.87 3.59 -1.50
N GLY A 278 9.95 3.79 -0.76
CA GLY A 278 9.90 4.26 0.63
C GLY A 278 9.35 5.69 0.74
N VAL A 279 9.76 6.60 -0.16
CA VAL A 279 9.20 7.97 -0.25
C VAL A 279 7.71 7.91 -0.60
N PHE A 280 7.33 7.09 -1.59
CA PHE A 280 5.92 6.84 -1.89
C PHE A 280 5.16 6.34 -0.66
N GLY A 281 5.69 5.34 0.05
CA GLY A 281 5.06 4.76 1.24
C GLY A 281 4.83 5.78 2.36
N TYR A 282 5.70 6.79 2.50
CA TYR A 282 5.50 7.88 3.44
C TYR A 282 4.26 8.70 3.07
N PHE A 283 4.16 9.16 1.82
CA PHE A 283 3.01 9.95 1.35
C PHE A 283 1.71 9.16 1.39
N TYR A 284 1.75 7.88 1.01
CA TYR A 284 0.60 6.99 1.13
C TYR A 284 0.18 6.81 2.60
N GLY A 285 1.14 6.63 3.51
CA GLY A 285 0.88 6.54 4.94
C GLY A 285 0.27 7.82 5.51
N LEU A 286 0.76 9.00 5.08
CA LEU A 286 0.15 10.28 5.45
C LEU A 286 -1.30 10.37 4.97
N ALA A 287 -1.58 9.98 3.72
CA ALA A 287 -2.93 9.94 3.18
C ALA A 287 -3.85 9.12 4.10
N TYR A 288 -3.36 7.95 4.52
CA TYR A 288 -4.12 6.97 5.31
C TYR A 288 -4.38 7.41 6.76
N PHE A 289 -3.38 7.97 7.45
CA PHE A 289 -3.44 8.23 8.89
C PHE A 289 -3.61 9.71 9.28
N ALA A 290 -3.73 10.62 8.31
CA ALA A 290 -3.95 12.04 8.58
C ALA A 290 -5.21 12.31 9.40
N THR A 291 -5.05 13.08 10.47
CA THR A 291 -6.16 13.58 11.30
C THR A 291 -6.99 14.63 10.55
N GLN A 292 -8.16 14.97 11.10
CA GLN A 292 -9.00 16.03 10.53
C GLN A 292 -8.29 17.39 10.59
N GLU A 293 -7.51 17.61 11.64
CA GLU A 293 -6.73 18.81 11.88
C GLU A 293 -5.64 18.99 10.81
N LEU A 294 -4.88 17.92 10.51
CA LEU A 294 -3.88 17.95 9.44
C LEU A 294 -4.53 18.17 8.06
N LYS A 295 -5.70 17.55 7.82
CA LYS A 295 -6.48 17.77 6.60
C LYS A 295 -6.89 19.23 6.45
N GLN A 296 -7.44 19.84 7.49
CA GLN A 296 -7.85 21.25 7.50
C GLN A 296 -6.66 22.21 7.39
N ALA A 297 -5.55 21.94 8.07
CA ALA A 297 -4.33 22.73 7.98
C ALA A 297 -3.78 22.73 6.55
N GLN A 298 -3.79 21.57 5.89
CA GLN A 298 -3.33 21.45 4.52
C GLN A 298 -4.34 22.02 3.51
N GLU A 299 -5.64 21.94 3.74
CA GLU A 299 -6.65 22.63 2.91
C GLU A 299 -6.45 24.15 2.93
N LYS A 300 -6.06 24.72 4.08
CA LYS A 300 -5.72 26.14 4.23
C LYS A 300 -4.41 26.50 3.54
N SER A 301 -3.42 25.60 3.55
CA SER A 301 -2.24 25.78 2.71
C SER A 301 -2.69 25.77 1.24
N ARG A 302 -2.18 26.68 0.41
CA ARG A 302 -2.54 26.72 -1.03
C ARG A 302 -2.12 25.41 -1.70
N GLY A 303 -3.00 24.41 -1.69
CA GLY A 303 -2.75 23.10 -2.28
C GLY A 303 -2.31 23.20 -3.75
N TYR A 304 -1.56 22.20 -4.21
CA TYR A 304 -0.99 22.17 -5.55
C TYR A 304 -2.05 22.40 -6.64
N PHE A 305 -1.76 23.30 -7.57
CA PHE A 305 -2.68 23.75 -8.61
C PHE A 305 -3.25 22.58 -9.44
N LEU A 306 -2.40 21.62 -9.82
CA LEU A 306 -2.79 20.44 -10.60
C LEU A 306 -3.87 19.60 -9.91
N VAL A 307 -3.74 19.35 -8.62
CA VAL A 307 -4.66 18.50 -7.86
C VAL A 307 -6.01 19.19 -7.69
N ARG A 308 -6.03 20.51 -7.52
CA ARG A 308 -7.29 21.29 -7.54
C ARG A 308 -7.96 21.23 -8.91
N GLY A 309 -7.17 21.29 -9.99
CA GLY A 309 -7.67 21.12 -11.36
C GLY A 309 -8.39 19.80 -11.55
N ILE A 310 -7.72 18.69 -11.22
CA ILE A 310 -8.28 17.33 -11.29
C ILE A 310 -9.53 17.22 -10.39
N ALA A 311 -9.45 17.67 -9.14
CA ALA A 311 -10.58 17.59 -8.21
C ALA A 311 -11.80 18.39 -8.68
N LYS A 312 -11.58 19.54 -9.34
CA LYS A 312 -12.65 20.34 -9.94
C LYS A 312 -13.29 19.61 -11.12
N ILE A 313 -12.49 18.91 -11.94
CA ILE A 313 -12.99 18.11 -13.06
C ILE A 313 -13.82 16.91 -12.57
N PHE A 314 -13.38 16.23 -11.50
CA PHE A 314 -14.03 15.03 -10.97
C PHE A 314 -15.04 15.27 -9.84
N ASN A 315 -15.31 16.54 -9.48
CA ASN A 315 -16.21 16.93 -8.40
C ASN A 315 -15.94 16.19 -7.07
N LEU A 316 -14.67 16.05 -6.71
CA LEU A 316 -14.26 15.30 -5.52
C LEU A 316 -14.56 16.11 -4.25
N LYS A 317 -15.18 15.47 -3.25
CA LYS A 317 -15.44 16.08 -1.93
C LYS A 317 -14.11 16.39 -1.21
N GLY A 318 -14.03 17.51 -0.50
CA GLY A 318 -12.79 18.02 0.13
C GLY A 318 -12.07 17.01 1.04
N HIS A 319 -12.80 16.19 1.81
CA HIS A 319 -12.18 15.17 2.66
C HIS A 319 -11.47 14.04 1.89
N ALA A 320 -11.93 13.72 0.68
CA ALA A 320 -11.25 12.78 -0.21
C ALA A 320 -10.07 13.45 -0.92
N LEU A 321 -10.12 14.78 -1.11
CA LEU A 321 -9.10 15.54 -1.84
C LEU A 321 -7.71 15.39 -1.22
N PHE A 322 -7.59 15.52 0.11
CA PHE A 322 -6.29 15.37 0.78
C PHE A 322 -5.69 13.98 0.55
N HIS A 323 -6.50 12.94 0.73
CA HIS A 323 -6.06 11.56 0.58
C HIS A 323 -5.53 11.33 -0.85
N GLN A 324 -6.31 11.74 -1.84
CA GLN A 324 -5.93 11.60 -3.25
C GLN A 324 -4.73 12.48 -3.63
N GLN A 325 -4.64 13.68 -3.09
CA GLN A 325 -3.50 14.58 -3.28
C GLN A 325 -2.19 13.95 -2.83
N GLN A 326 -2.18 13.37 -1.63
CA GLN A 326 -0.97 12.76 -1.08
C GLN A 326 -0.55 11.52 -1.85
N ILE A 327 -1.51 10.68 -2.26
CA ILE A 327 -1.22 9.50 -3.08
C ILE A 327 -0.63 9.90 -4.43
N ILE A 328 -1.28 10.82 -5.16
CA ILE A 328 -0.79 11.30 -6.46
C ILE A 328 0.61 11.93 -6.30
N LEU A 329 0.81 12.75 -5.27
CA LEU A 329 2.10 13.37 -5.00
C LEU A 329 3.19 12.31 -4.73
N GLY A 330 2.89 11.31 -3.91
CA GLY A 330 3.83 10.23 -3.60
C GLY A 330 4.23 9.45 -4.84
N VAL A 331 3.28 9.10 -5.70
CA VAL A 331 3.56 8.40 -6.97
C VAL A 331 4.38 9.29 -7.89
N PHE A 332 3.96 10.53 -8.08
CA PHE A 332 4.67 11.46 -8.97
C PHE A 332 6.12 11.67 -8.53
N VAL A 333 6.36 11.87 -7.23
CA VAL A 333 7.72 12.01 -6.69
C VAL A 333 8.52 10.74 -6.93
N ALA A 334 7.96 9.55 -6.68
CA ALA A 334 8.66 8.29 -6.93
C ALA A 334 9.01 8.10 -8.41
N ILE A 335 8.09 8.40 -9.33
CA ILE A 335 8.32 8.33 -10.79
C ILE A 335 9.44 9.28 -11.22
N VAL A 336 9.42 10.52 -10.74
CA VAL A 336 10.46 11.52 -11.07
C VAL A 336 11.82 11.07 -10.52
N LEU A 337 11.86 10.57 -9.29
CA LEU A 337 13.10 10.05 -8.71
C LEU A 337 13.63 8.84 -9.50
N HIS A 338 12.76 7.95 -9.94
CA HIS A 338 13.13 6.81 -10.77
C HIS A 338 13.66 7.26 -12.13
N MET A 339 12.93 8.13 -12.82
CA MET A 339 13.34 8.69 -14.11
C MET A 339 14.71 9.36 -14.04
N ILE A 340 14.98 10.16 -13.01
CA ILE A 340 16.30 10.80 -12.85
C ILE A 340 17.39 9.75 -12.70
N PHE A 341 17.15 8.68 -11.94
CA PHE A 341 18.11 7.59 -11.79
C PHE A 341 18.41 6.89 -13.11
N ASP A 342 17.39 6.56 -13.89
CA ASP A 342 17.56 5.93 -15.20
C ASP A 342 18.27 6.83 -16.21
N VAL A 343 17.99 8.14 -16.20
CA VAL A 343 18.69 9.10 -17.06
C VAL A 343 20.16 9.20 -16.69
N ILE A 344 20.50 9.21 -15.39
CA ILE A 344 21.89 9.19 -14.93
C ILE A 344 22.60 7.91 -15.40
N LEU A 345 21.90 6.77 -15.37
CA LEU A 345 22.42 5.50 -15.87
C LEU A 345 22.66 5.52 -17.38
N GLU A 346 21.70 6.01 -18.15
CA GLU A 346 21.79 6.10 -19.61
C GLU A 346 22.94 7.00 -20.06
N TRP A 347 23.16 8.11 -19.36
CA TRP A 347 24.30 9.00 -19.62
C TRP A 347 25.63 8.46 -19.11
N ASN A 348 25.65 7.24 -18.56
CA ASN A 348 26.84 6.63 -17.94
C ASN A 348 27.48 7.54 -16.87
N ALA A 349 26.67 8.39 -16.22
CA ALA A 349 27.11 9.35 -15.22
C ALA A 349 27.15 8.70 -13.83
N VAL A 350 27.80 7.53 -13.73
CA VAL A 350 27.81 6.67 -12.52
C VAL A 350 28.29 7.42 -11.27
N TYR A 351 29.17 8.41 -11.43
CA TYR A 351 29.65 9.24 -10.32
C TYR A 351 28.55 10.08 -9.66
N LEU A 352 27.44 10.37 -10.34
CA LEU A 352 26.27 11.06 -9.78
C LEU A 352 25.33 10.13 -9.02
N ILE A 353 25.43 8.81 -9.24
CA ILE A 353 24.51 7.83 -8.65
C ILE A 353 24.71 7.72 -7.15
N VAL A 354 25.97 7.68 -6.69
CA VAL A 354 26.29 7.61 -5.27
C VAL A 354 25.72 8.81 -4.49
N PRO A 355 26.01 10.08 -4.82
CA PRO A 355 25.44 11.21 -4.10
C PRO A 355 23.91 11.28 -4.22
N TYR A 356 23.35 10.89 -5.37
CA TYR A 356 21.90 10.82 -5.58
C TYR A 356 21.22 9.83 -4.62
N LEU A 357 21.76 8.62 -4.49
CA LEU A 357 21.22 7.59 -3.60
C LEU A 357 21.47 7.89 -2.13
N VAL A 358 22.62 8.50 -1.79
CA VAL A 358 22.86 9.00 -0.43
C VAL A 358 21.81 10.06 -0.06
N ALA A 359 21.52 11.00 -0.97
CA ALA A 359 20.46 11.99 -0.75
C ALA A 359 19.09 11.34 -0.60
N GLY A 360 18.76 10.33 -1.44
CA GLY A 360 17.53 9.55 -1.32
C GLY A 360 17.40 8.81 0.03
N TYR A 361 18.48 8.18 0.49
CA TYR A 361 18.52 7.50 1.79
C TYR A 361 18.37 8.48 2.96
N LEU A 362 19.06 9.63 2.90
CA LEU A 362 18.93 10.69 3.90
C LEU A 362 17.53 11.29 3.92
N LEU A 363 16.91 11.51 2.76
CA LEU A 363 15.54 11.94 2.62
C LEU A 363 14.58 10.93 3.29
N LEU A 364 14.70 9.64 2.98
CA LEU A 364 13.88 8.61 3.59
C LEU A 364 14.07 8.54 5.11
N GLY A 365 15.32 8.66 5.58
CA GLY A 365 15.63 8.75 7.01
C GLY A 365 15.02 9.99 7.67
N TYR A 366 15.02 11.12 6.99
CA TYR A 366 14.35 12.35 7.43
C TYR A 366 12.83 12.18 7.50
N LEU A 367 12.20 11.57 6.49
CA LEU A 367 10.76 11.31 6.47
C LEU A 367 10.32 10.39 7.62
N LEU A 368 11.10 9.34 7.89
CA LEU A 368 10.87 8.44 9.03
C LEU A 368 10.98 9.18 10.38
N LYS A 369 11.90 10.14 10.52
CA LYS A 369 12.01 10.98 11.72
C LYS A 369 10.86 11.99 11.82
N LYS A 370 10.56 12.70 10.74
CA LYS A 370 9.49 13.70 10.67
C LYS A 370 8.15 13.10 11.08
N LYS A 371 7.83 11.89 10.61
CA LYS A 371 6.65 11.12 11.02
C LYS A 371 6.51 11.05 12.55
N ARG A 372 7.59 10.76 13.28
CA ARG A 372 7.55 10.61 14.74
C ARG A 372 7.08 11.90 15.40
N HIS A 373 7.61 13.03 14.96
CA HIS A 373 7.16 14.34 15.45
C HIS A 373 5.70 14.63 15.13
N GLN A 374 5.20 14.21 13.97
CA GLN A 374 3.78 14.39 13.62
C GLN A 374 2.85 13.49 14.44
N VAL A 375 3.30 12.29 14.81
CA VAL A 375 2.57 11.43 15.76
C VAL A 375 2.60 12.04 17.17
N GLU A 376 3.75 12.54 17.62
CA GLU A 376 3.90 13.23 18.92
C GLU A 376 3.04 14.50 19.01
N ALA A 377 2.94 15.25 17.92
CA ALA A 377 2.09 16.44 17.81
C ALA A 377 0.59 16.12 17.67
N GLY A 378 0.21 14.83 17.55
CA GLY A 378 -1.17 14.41 17.35
C GLY A 378 -1.72 14.71 15.95
N GLU A 379 -0.87 15.05 14.98
CA GLU A 379 -1.28 15.31 13.59
C GLU A 379 -1.62 14.01 12.84
N ILE A 380 -1.11 12.87 13.32
CA ILE A 380 -1.30 11.55 12.73
C ILE A 380 -1.80 10.60 13.82
N THR A 381 -2.89 9.88 13.53
CA THR A 381 -3.42 8.89 14.45
C THR A 381 -2.75 7.55 14.22
N GLU A 382 -1.92 7.09 15.16
CA GLU A 382 -1.40 5.73 15.11
C GLU A 382 -2.48 4.78 15.66
N ARG A 383 -2.85 3.78 14.87
CA ARG A 383 -3.83 2.77 15.27
C ARG A 383 -3.11 1.82 16.23
N ARG A 384 -2.94 2.23 17.50
CA ARG A 384 -2.38 1.39 18.56
C ARG A 384 -3.20 0.10 18.65
N THR A 385 -2.70 -0.98 18.08
CA THR A 385 -3.20 -2.34 18.31
C THR A 385 -2.79 -2.74 19.72
N THR A 386 -3.56 -2.31 20.72
CA THR A 386 -3.86 -3.06 21.94
C THR A 386 -4.80 -2.28 22.82
N GLY A 387 -5.89 -2.96 23.19
CA GLY A 387 -6.93 -2.46 24.07
C GLY A 387 -7.98 -1.70 23.27
N ILE A 388 -9.23 -2.13 23.39
CA ILE A 388 -10.33 -1.18 23.45
C ILE A 388 -9.84 -0.10 24.41
N THR A 389 -9.36 1.03 23.89
CA THR A 389 -8.68 2.02 24.72
C THR A 389 -9.69 2.38 25.79
N PHE A 390 -9.26 2.38 27.04
CA PHE A 390 -10.07 2.85 28.15
C PHE A 390 -10.73 4.19 27.78
N GLY A 391 -10.09 5.02 26.94
CA GLY A 391 -10.69 6.19 26.28
C GLY A 391 -11.94 5.95 25.41
N ARG A 392 -12.02 4.91 24.57
CA ARG A 392 -13.26 4.55 23.83
C ARG A 392 -14.33 3.99 24.77
N ILE A 393 -13.94 3.22 25.80
CA ILE A 393 -14.87 2.79 26.84
C ILE A 393 -15.38 3.98 27.63
N LEU A 394 -14.52 4.91 28.04
CA LEU A 394 -14.87 6.14 28.76
C LEU A 394 -15.71 7.07 27.89
N GLN A 395 -15.39 7.22 26.60
CA GLN A 395 -16.16 8.03 25.67
C GLN A 395 -17.54 7.41 25.43
N ASN A 396 -17.63 6.09 25.30
CA ASN A 396 -18.91 5.38 25.23
C ASN A 396 -19.69 5.47 26.56
N ILE A 397 -19.02 5.39 27.72
CA ILE A 397 -19.61 5.61 29.05
C ILE A 397 -20.13 7.04 29.15
N GLU A 398 -19.42 8.03 28.62
CA GLU A 398 -19.86 9.42 28.69
C GLU A 398 -21.01 9.71 27.73
N ILE A 399 -21.03 9.09 26.54
CA ILE A 399 -22.18 9.09 25.65
C ILE A 399 -23.39 8.44 26.33
N LEU A 400 -23.20 7.31 27.02
CA LEU A 400 -24.25 6.65 27.79
C LEU A 400 -24.77 7.54 28.93
N LYS A 401 -23.90 8.18 29.70
CA LYS A 401 -24.28 9.14 30.76
C LYS A 401 -25.05 10.34 30.22
N ARG A 402 -24.66 10.87 29.04
CA ARG A 402 -25.41 11.96 28.38
C ARG A 402 -26.76 11.49 27.89
N PHE A 403 -26.85 10.26 27.38
CA PHE A 403 -28.11 9.67 26.95
C PHE A 403 -29.06 9.44 28.13
N GLU A 404 -28.55 8.90 29.24
CA GLU A 404 -29.26 8.72 30.50
C GLU A 404 -29.82 10.05 31.03
N LYS A 405 -28.98 11.08 31.14
CA LYS A 405 -29.41 12.41 31.59
C LYS A 405 -30.47 13.04 30.68
N ARG A 406 -30.37 12.84 29.36
CA ARG A 406 -31.41 13.29 28.40
C ARG A 406 -32.72 12.51 28.58
N LEU A 407 -32.63 11.21 28.84
CA LEU A 407 -33.80 10.36 29.09
C LEU A 407 -34.51 10.79 30.37
N GLU A 408 -33.77 11.00 31.46
CA GLU A 408 -34.30 11.51 32.74
C GLU A 408 -34.98 12.86 32.56
N SER A 409 -34.33 13.81 31.86
CA SER A 409 -34.93 15.13 31.63
C SER A 409 -36.22 15.07 30.82
N ARG A 410 -36.32 14.16 29.85
CA ARG A 410 -37.55 13.94 29.07
C ARG A 410 -38.64 13.26 29.88
N ILE A 411 -38.29 12.31 30.74
CA ILE A 411 -39.24 11.66 31.64
C ILE A 411 -39.79 12.69 32.64
N GLN A 412 -38.94 13.51 33.26
CA GLN A 412 -39.39 14.56 34.18
C GLN A 412 -40.25 15.61 33.49
N ALA A 413 -39.84 16.10 32.32
CA ALA A 413 -40.65 17.04 31.54
C ALA A 413 -42.00 16.42 31.12
N GLY A 414 -42.02 15.13 30.77
CA GLY A 414 -43.24 14.39 30.47
C GLY A 414 -44.15 14.26 31.69
N ILE A 415 -43.61 13.90 32.86
CA ILE A 415 -44.34 13.81 34.13
C ILE A 415 -44.89 15.19 34.51
N GLN A 416 -44.11 16.26 34.38
CA GLN A 416 -44.52 17.60 34.74
C GLN A 416 -45.58 18.16 33.78
N ALA A 417 -45.41 17.98 32.46
CA ALA A 417 -46.41 18.37 31.48
C ALA A 417 -47.71 17.56 31.63
N ASP A 418 -47.62 16.29 32.00
CA ASP A 418 -48.77 15.42 32.27
C ASP A 418 -49.40 15.69 33.66
N ALA A 419 -48.63 16.18 34.62
CA ALA A 419 -49.14 16.73 35.86
C ALA A 419 -49.90 18.03 35.57
N GLU A 420 -49.32 18.98 34.86
CA GLU A 420 -49.95 20.28 34.56
C GLU A 420 -51.18 20.15 33.66
N ARG A 421 -51.17 19.26 32.65
CA ARG A 421 -52.34 19.06 31.77
C ARG A 421 -53.45 18.25 32.41
N ASN A 422 -53.11 17.27 33.25
CA ASN A 422 -54.09 16.33 33.77
C ASN A 422 -54.35 16.47 35.27
N LEU A 423 -53.72 17.37 36.03
CA LEU A 423 -54.04 17.57 37.46
C LEU A 423 -55.54 17.84 37.72
N PRO A 424 -56.25 18.63 36.89
CA PRO A 424 -57.69 18.84 37.08
C PRO A 424 -58.55 17.64 36.66
N ARG A 425 -58.05 16.74 35.80
CA ARG A 425 -58.75 15.52 35.35
C ARG A 425 -58.35 14.25 36.13
N LYS A 426 -57.17 14.24 36.75
CA LYS A 426 -56.58 13.09 37.45
C LYS A 426 -57.16 12.90 38.84
N ALA A 427 -57.72 13.92 39.49
CA ALA A 427 -58.47 13.69 40.73
C ALA A 427 -59.64 12.71 40.50
N THR A 428 -60.37 12.88 39.39
CA THR A 428 -61.53 12.03 39.04
C THR A 428 -61.13 10.70 38.39
N VAL A 429 -59.96 10.61 37.74
CA VAL A 429 -59.46 9.38 37.12
C VAL A 429 -58.63 8.53 38.09
N LEU A 430 -57.88 9.11 39.05
CA LEU A 430 -57.24 8.35 40.12
C LEU A 430 -58.27 7.71 41.04
N GLU A 431 -59.36 8.39 41.38
CA GLU A 431 -60.43 7.81 42.20
C GLU A 431 -61.09 6.59 41.51
N LYS A 432 -61.24 6.66 40.17
CA LYS A 432 -61.75 5.56 39.35
C LYS A 432 -60.73 4.44 39.10
N PHE A 433 -59.45 4.78 38.97
CA PHE A 433 -58.35 3.81 38.79
C PHE A 433 -57.98 3.11 40.09
N GLU A 434 -58.10 3.78 41.23
CA GLU A 434 -57.88 3.21 42.56
C GLU A 434 -59.00 2.21 42.89
N GLN A 435 -60.26 2.52 42.53
CA GLN A 435 -61.38 1.57 42.55
C GLN A 435 -61.17 0.39 41.58
N ASP A 436 -60.69 0.62 40.36
CA ASP A 436 -60.44 -0.46 39.38
C ASP A 436 -59.20 -1.31 39.70
N SER A 437 -58.16 -0.74 40.33
CA SER A 437 -56.96 -1.49 40.74
C SER A 437 -57.23 -2.36 41.97
N GLN A 438 -58.12 -1.93 42.88
CA GLN A 438 -58.66 -2.76 43.95
C GLN A 438 -59.52 -3.90 43.38
N LYS A 439 -60.31 -3.65 42.34
CA LYS A 439 -61.14 -4.68 41.67
C LYS A 439 -60.36 -5.72 40.87
N ARG A 440 -59.20 -5.37 40.31
CA ARG A 440 -58.42 -6.25 39.41
C ARG A 440 -57.23 -6.96 40.06
N GLY A 441 -56.98 -6.77 41.35
CA GLY A 441 -55.87 -7.41 42.05
C GLY A 441 -54.46 -7.00 41.57
N LEU A 442 -54.36 -6.01 40.67
CA LEU A 442 -53.10 -5.60 40.02
C LEU A 442 -52.10 -5.01 41.02
N LYS A 443 -52.59 -4.37 42.08
CA LYS A 443 -51.74 -3.81 43.15
C LYS A 443 -50.88 -4.89 43.80
N LYS A 444 -51.45 -6.07 44.05
CA LYS A 444 -50.75 -7.21 44.65
C LYS A 444 -49.68 -7.79 43.72
N SER A 445 -49.98 -7.92 42.43
CA SER A 445 -49.00 -8.42 41.44
C SER A 445 -47.85 -7.45 41.20
N LEU A 446 -48.11 -6.14 41.25
CA LEU A 446 -47.07 -5.12 41.10
C LEU A 446 -46.20 -5.03 42.36
N GLU A 447 -46.81 -5.03 43.55
CA GLU A 447 -46.10 -5.05 44.84
C GLU A 447 -45.26 -6.32 45.02
N GLN A 448 -45.66 -7.45 44.42
CA GLN A 448 -44.87 -8.68 44.42
C GLN A 448 -43.74 -8.70 43.37
N ALA A 449 -43.93 -8.07 42.20
CA ALA A 449 -42.94 -8.09 41.13
C ALA A 449 -41.84 -7.01 41.26
N LEU A 450 -42.16 -5.89 41.90
CA LEU A 450 -41.23 -4.76 42.04
C LEU A 450 -39.96 -5.11 42.85
N PRO A 451 -40.05 -5.79 44.01
CA PRO A 451 -38.86 -6.14 44.81
C PRO A 451 -37.90 -7.07 44.06
N GLU A 452 -38.41 -8.04 43.31
CA GLU A 452 -37.59 -8.97 42.50
C GLU A 452 -36.86 -8.23 41.37
N ARG A 453 -37.50 -7.26 40.72
CA ARG A 453 -36.85 -6.45 39.68
C ARG A 453 -35.79 -5.52 40.24
N VAL A 454 -36.05 -4.88 41.39
CA VAL A 454 -35.05 -4.05 42.10
C VAL A 454 -33.85 -4.91 42.50
N LYS A 455 -34.08 -6.09 43.08
CA LYS A 455 -33.03 -7.03 43.47
C LYS A 455 -32.21 -7.55 42.29
N THR A 456 -32.83 -7.70 41.11
CA THR A 456 -32.14 -8.07 39.87
C THR A 456 -31.22 -6.95 39.38
N LEU A 457 -31.66 -5.70 39.47
CA LEU A 457 -30.86 -4.53 39.10
C LEU A 457 -29.66 -4.33 40.05
N GLU A 458 -29.86 -4.51 41.36
CA GLU A 458 -28.78 -4.45 42.36
C GLU A 458 -27.71 -5.53 42.12
N ARG A 459 -28.12 -6.76 41.76
CA ARG A 459 -27.17 -7.83 41.37
C ARG A 459 -26.38 -7.46 40.13
N PHE A 460 -27.04 -6.88 39.13
CA PHE A 460 -26.39 -6.46 37.89
C PHE A 460 -25.36 -5.34 38.14
N GLU A 461 -25.70 -4.34 38.97
CA GLU A 461 -24.78 -3.27 39.36
C GLU A 461 -23.56 -3.83 40.13
N THR A 462 -23.79 -4.77 41.05
CA THR A 462 -22.73 -5.41 41.83
C THR A 462 -21.76 -6.20 40.95
N GLU A 463 -22.28 -6.94 39.96
CA GLU A 463 -21.45 -7.70 39.01
C GLU A 463 -20.61 -6.78 38.12
N ILE A 464 -21.16 -5.64 37.69
CA ILE A 464 -20.42 -4.62 36.95
C ILE A 464 -19.29 -4.03 37.80
N LYS A 465 -19.55 -3.67 39.07
CA LYS A 465 -18.50 -3.17 39.98
C LYS A 465 -17.38 -4.20 40.16
N LYS A 466 -17.73 -5.46 40.37
CA LYS A 466 -16.76 -6.56 40.54
C LYS A 466 -15.89 -6.78 39.31
N ARG A 467 -16.47 -6.75 38.10
CA ARG A 467 -15.70 -6.87 36.84
C ARG A 467 -14.77 -5.69 36.63
N THR A 468 -15.22 -4.49 36.99
CA THR A 468 -14.42 -3.26 36.89
C THR A 468 -13.21 -3.33 37.81
N GLU A 469 -13.38 -3.74 39.07
CA GLU A 469 -12.26 -3.92 40.00
C GLU A 469 -11.28 -5.01 39.56
N ARG A 470 -11.79 -6.14 39.03
CA ARG A 470 -10.92 -7.21 38.52
C ARG A 470 -10.04 -6.71 37.38
N SER A 471 -10.63 -5.99 36.44
CA SER A 471 -9.91 -5.40 35.30
C SER A 471 -8.87 -4.39 35.77
N LYS A 472 -9.17 -3.59 36.81
CA LYS A 472 -8.22 -2.65 37.41
C LYS A 472 -7.03 -3.37 38.04
N LYS A 473 -7.26 -4.45 38.79
CA LYS A 473 -6.19 -5.25 39.40
C LYS A 473 -5.31 -5.94 38.36
N GLU A 474 -5.90 -6.47 37.29
CA GLU A 474 -5.15 -7.08 36.17
C GLU A 474 -4.25 -6.06 35.45
N LEU A 475 -4.73 -4.82 35.30
CA LEU A 475 -3.95 -3.70 34.75
C LEU A 475 -2.78 -3.31 35.67
N GLU A 476 -3.03 -3.13 36.97
CA GLU A 476 -1.99 -2.80 37.95
C GLU A 476 -0.91 -3.90 38.01
N GLN A 477 -1.30 -5.17 37.86
CA GLN A 477 -0.36 -6.30 37.82
C GLN A 477 0.45 -6.35 36.52
N SER A 478 -0.16 -6.01 35.38
CA SER A 478 0.49 -5.90 34.07
C SER A 478 1.49 -4.75 33.98
N ASP A 479 1.20 -3.62 34.64
CA ASP A 479 2.13 -2.48 34.68
C ASP A 479 3.33 -2.76 35.59
N ARG A 480 3.15 -3.50 36.70
CA ARG A 480 4.24 -3.92 37.59
C ARG A 480 5.20 -4.91 36.93
N THR A 481 4.69 -5.88 36.15
CA THR A 481 5.57 -6.82 35.42
C THR A 481 6.38 -6.11 34.33
N LYS A 482 5.79 -5.11 33.65
CA LYS A 482 6.51 -4.31 32.64
C LYS A 482 7.57 -3.35 33.21
N THR A 483 7.44 -2.93 34.47
CA THR A 483 8.44 -2.07 35.14
C THR A 483 9.56 -2.87 35.81
N GLY A 484 9.31 -4.13 36.20
CA GLY A 484 10.34 -5.01 36.75
C GLY A 484 11.38 -5.49 35.73
N ASP A 485 10.97 -5.73 34.48
CA ASP A 485 11.86 -6.26 33.43
C ASP A 485 12.76 -5.18 32.76
N ASN A 486 12.71 -3.92 33.20
CA ASN A 486 13.57 -2.83 32.71
C ASN A 486 14.62 -2.36 33.74
N LEU A 487 14.79 -3.10 34.85
CA LEU A 487 15.77 -2.81 35.91
C LEU A 487 16.86 -3.91 36.07
N LEU A 488 16.96 -4.81 35.10
CA LEU A 488 18.09 -5.72 34.84
C LEU A 488 18.58 -5.48 33.42
#